data_AF-A0A7X1ZBW2-F1
#
_entry.id   AF-A0A7X1ZBW2-F1
#
_cell.length_a   1.000
_cell.length_b   1.000
_cell.length_c   1.000
_cell.angle_alpha   90.00
_cell.angle_beta   90.00
_cell.angle_gamma   90.00
#
_symmetry.space_group_name_H-M   'P 1'
#
loop_
_entity.id
_entity.type
_entity.pdbx_description
1 polymer ?
#
loop_
_entity_poly.entity_id
_entity_poly.type
_entity_poly.pdbx_seq_one_letter_code
_entity_poly.pdbx_strand_id
1 'polypeptide(L)' 'MKIEKSTALSASSVTEDGKPIAYFNASIGTTGTTNNFNITSPELYEANKVQVRKDKADFDAAVYAVEDANTTA' A
#
# COMPACT_ATOMS: atom_id res chain seq x y z
N MET A 1 4.66 -28.60 10.61
CA MET A 1 3.67 -27.53 10.39
C MET A 1 4.44 -26.22 10.32
N LYS A 2 4.54 -25.59 9.15
CA LYS A 2 5.14 -24.26 9.03
C LYS A 2 4.03 -23.25 9.27
N ILE A 3 4.16 -22.44 10.32
CA ILE A 3 3.31 -21.29 10.55
C ILE A 3 4.04 -20.12 9.89
N GLU A 4 3.53 -19.67 8.75
CA GLU A 4 4.04 -18.47 8.07
C GLU A 4 3.25 -17.28 8.60
N LYS A 5 3.96 -16.31 9.18
CA LYS A 5 3.37 -15.01 9.55
C LYS A 5 3.48 -14.10 8.34
N SER A 6 2.35 -13.56 7.91
CA SER A 6 2.29 -12.51 6.90
C SER A 6 1.48 -11.33 7.43
N THR A 7 1.93 -10.13 7.11
CA THR A 7 1.26 -8.87 7.44
C THR A 7 0.75 -8.25 6.15
N ALA A 8 -0.56 -8.07 6.05
CA ALA A 8 -1.16 -7.34 4.94
C ALA A 8 -1.37 -5.88 5.34
N LEU A 9 -0.85 -4.95 4.54
CA LEU A 9 -1.19 -3.54 4.62
C LEU A 9 -2.11 -3.18 3.45
N SER A 10 -3.10 -2.37 3.72
CA SER A 10 -3.95 -1.79 2.68
C SER A 10 -4.15 -0.32 2.95
N ALA A 11 -4.02 0.48 1.90
CA ALA A 11 -4.31 1.90 1.92
C ALA A 11 -5.14 2.24 0.69
N SER A 12 -5.91 3.30 0.78
CA SER A 12 -6.74 3.77 -0.32
C SER A 12 -6.73 5.27 -0.33
N SER A 13 -6.37 5.85 -1.46
CA SER A 13 -6.42 7.29 -1.65
C SER A 13 -7.84 7.64 -2.10
N VAL A 14 -8.51 8.48 -1.31
CA VAL A 14 -9.87 8.97 -1.57
C VAL A 14 -9.82 10.48 -1.78
N THR A 15 -10.76 11.01 -2.56
CA THR A 15 -10.94 12.46 -2.70
C THR A 15 -11.55 13.04 -1.42
N GLU A 16 -11.53 14.37 -1.28
CA GLU A 16 -12.32 15.08 -0.24
C GLU A 16 -13.82 14.71 -0.28
N ASP A 17 -14.31 14.34 -1.47
CA ASP A 17 -15.69 13.89 -1.71
C ASP A 17 -15.93 12.42 -1.29
N GLY A 18 -14.91 11.72 -0.77
CA GLY A 18 -14.97 10.31 -0.36
C GLY A 18 -14.89 9.31 -1.52
N LYS A 19 -14.54 9.75 -2.73
CA LYS A 19 -14.45 8.85 -3.91
C LYS A 19 -13.10 8.16 -3.98
N PRO A 20 -13.04 6.83 -4.19
CA PRO A 20 -11.78 6.14 -4.32
C PRO A 20 -11.07 6.54 -5.62
N ILE A 21 -9.86 7.07 -5.45
CA ILE A 21 -8.95 7.48 -6.54
C ILE A 21 -8.09 6.29 -6.93
N ALA A 22 -7.42 5.70 -5.94
CA ALA A 22 -6.53 4.57 -6.10
C ALA A 22 -6.49 3.72 -4.83
N TYR A 23 -6.16 2.45 -5.01
CA TYR A 23 -6.04 1.46 -3.96
C TYR A 23 -4.63 0.89 -3.94
N PHE A 24 -4.11 0.71 -2.75
CA PHE A 24 -2.80 0.17 -2.46
C PHE A 24 -2.98 -1.03 -1.54
N ASN A 25 -2.35 -2.15 -1.89
CA ASN A 25 -2.32 -3.30 -1.02
C ASN A 25 -0.95 -3.95 -1.08
N ALA A 26 -0.38 -4.16 0.09
CA ALA A 26 0.88 -4.84 0.30
C ALA A 26 0.63 -6.08 1.14
N SER A 27 1.39 -7.12 0.86
CA SER A 27 1.45 -8.31 1.69
C SER A 27 2.91 -8.61 1.95
N ILE A 28 3.34 -8.39 3.19
CA ILE A 28 4.68 -8.69 3.68
C ILE A 28 4.65 -10.11 4.24
N GLY A 29 5.32 -11.04 3.57
CA GLY A 29 5.51 -12.40 4.06
C GLY A 29 6.96 -12.67 4.44
N THR A 30 7.21 -13.85 5.04
CA THR A 30 8.55 -14.32 5.39
C THR A 30 9.49 -14.53 4.21
N THR A 31 8.96 -14.72 3.00
CA THR A 31 9.71 -15.05 1.77
C THR A 31 9.69 -13.94 0.73
N GLY A 32 8.97 -12.85 0.99
CA GLY A 32 8.92 -11.70 0.10
C GLY A 32 7.72 -10.80 0.32
N THR A 33 7.82 -9.59 -0.23
CA THR A 33 6.80 -8.57 -0.15
C THR A 33 6.12 -8.41 -1.51
N THR A 34 4.79 -8.53 -1.52
CA THR A 34 3.97 -8.27 -2.70
C THR A 34 3.36 -6.90 -2.53
N ASN A 35 3.63 -5.98 -3.46
CA ASN A 35 3.00 -4.67 -3.49
C ASN A 35 2.14 -4.54 -4.74
N ASN A 36 0.87 -4.21 -4.57
CA ASN A 36 -0.10 -4.08 -5.64
C ASN A 36 -0.78 -2.70 -5.55
N PHE A 37 -0.93 -2.10 -6.71
CA PHE A 37 -1.44 -0.75 -6.88
C PHE A 37 -2.44 -0.75 -8.01
N ASN A 38 -3.66 -0.30 -7.72
CA ASN A 38 -4.72 -0.23 -8.70
C ASN A 38 -5.34 1.17 -8.69
N ILE A 39 -5.35 1.83 -9.85
CA ILE A 39 -6.03 3.11 -10.02
C ILE A 39 -7.50 2.82 -10.33
N THR A 40 -8.39 3.26 -9.45
CA THR A 40 -9.84 3.09 -9.61
C THR A 40 -10.42 4.15 -10.54
N SER A 41 -9.90 5.38 -10.44
CA SER A 41 -10.41 6.54 -11.17
C SER A 41 -9.26 7.34 -11.79
N PRO A 42 -8.92 7.13 -13.07
CA PRO A 42 -7.79 7.80 -13.71
C PRO A 42 -7.95 9.32 -13.81
N GLU A 43 -9.18 9.81 -13.97
CA GLU A 43 -9.48 11.25 -14.04
C GLU A 43 -9.21 11.95 -12.69
N LEU A 44 -9.67 11.33 -11.59
CA LEU A 44 -9.39 11.83 -10.25
C LEU A 44 -7.92 11.66 -9.88
N TYR A 45 -7.27 10.59 -10.37
CA TYR A 45 -5.85 10.37 -10.18
C TYR A 45 -5.03 11.45 -10.87
N GLU A 46 -5.36 11.84 -12.10
CA GLU A 46 -4.68 12.94 -12.78
C GLU A 46 -4.82 14.28 -12.06
N ALA A 47 -6.00 14.57 -11.51
CA ALA A 47 -6.22 15.76 -10.71
C ALA A 47 -5.48 15.73 -9.36
N ASN A 48 -5.35 14.54 -8.74
CA ASN A 48 -4.80 14.36 -7.39
C ASN A 48 -3.45 13.60 -7.38
N LYS A 49 -2.76 13.55 -8.52
CA LYS A 49 -1.54 12.73 -8.71
C LYS A 49 -0.45 13.02 -7.70
N VAL A 50 -0.38 14.26 -7.22
CA VAL A 50 0.56 14.67 -6.17
C VAL A 50 0.22 13.99 -4.85
N GLN A 51 -1.06 13.98 -4.46
CA GLN A 51 -1.53 13.32 -3.25
C GLN A 51 -1.35 11.80 -3.36
N VAL A 52 -1.80 11.18 -4.45
CA VAL A 52 -1.69 9.73 -4.63
C VAL A 52 -0.23 9.26 -4.63
N ARG A 53 0.70 10.05 -5.19
CA ARG A 53 2.14 9.75 -5.09
C ARG A 53 2.67 9.85 -3.67
N LYS A 54 2.15 10.81 -2.89
CA LYS A 54 2.52 10.99 -1.49
C LYS A 54 1.98 9.84 -0.64
N ASP A 55 0.71 9.48 -0.81
CA ASP A 55 0.10 8.29 -0.20
C ASP A 55 0.88 7.02 -0.57
N LYS A 56 1.27 6.88 -1.85
CA LYS A 56 2.09 5.75 -2.28
C LYS A 56 3.43 5.70 -1.55
N ALA A 57 4.11 6.83 -1.41
CA ALA A 57 5.41 6.90 -0.73
C ALA A 57 5.28 6.59 0.76
N ASP A 58 4.25 7.11 1.41
CA ASP A 58 3.94 6.82 2.82
C ASP A 58 3.61 5.34 3.02
N PHE A 59 2.83 4.78 2.10
CA PHE A 59 2.51 3.36 2.09
C PHE A 59 3.74 2.48 1.87
N ASP A 60 4.59 2.79 0.87
CA ASP A 60 5.86 2.10 0.65
C ASP A 60 6.72 2.16 1.93
N ALA A 61 6.84 3.33 2.57
CA ALA A 61 7.59 3.48 3.82
C ALA A 61 7.02 2.63 4.96
N ALA A 62 5.69 2.56 5.11
CA ALA A 62 5.03 1.70 6.09
C ALA A 62 5.28 0.22 5.79
N VAL A 63 5.26 -0.19 4.51
CA VAL A 63 5.57 -1.54 4.07
C VAL A 63 7.01 -1.92 4.42
N TYR A 64 7.99 -1.06 4.11
CA TYR A 64 9.38 -1.29 4.48
C TYR A 64 9.59 -1.36 5.99
N ALA A 65 8.95 -0.47 6.76
CA ALA A 65 9.04 -0.50 8.21
C ALA A 65 8.50 -1.82 8.80
N VAL A 66 7.42 -2.35 8.22
CA VAL A 66 6.83 -3.63 8.62
C VAL A 66 7.68 -4.82 8.15
N GLU A 67 8.31 -4.73 6.97
CA GLU A 67 9.25 -5.73 6.45
C GLU A 67 10.50 -5.83 7.32
N ASP A 68 11.10 -4.71 7.70
CA ASP A 68 12.27 -4.64 8.58
C ASP A 68 11.95 -5.20 9.98
N ALA A 69 10.77 -4.87 10.50
CA ALA A 69 10.26 -5.44 11.74
C ALA A 69 9.98 -6.96 11.65
N ASN A 70 9.53 -7.47 10.50
CA ASN A 70 9.29 -8.91 10.29
C ASN A 70 10.57 -9.71 10.07
N THR A 71 11.58 -9.12 9.44
CA THR A 71 12.86 -9.80 9.12
C THR A 71 13.74 -9.99 10.36
N THR A 72 13.50 -9.21 11.42
CA THR A 72 14.30 -9.24 12.66
C THR A 72 13.82 -10.32 13.67
N ALA A 73 13.15 -11.39 13.21
CA ALA A 73 12.62 -12.47 14.06
C ALA A 73 13.35 -13.80 13.92
#